data_AF-A0A3A5W3J7-F1
#
_entry.id   AF-A0A3A5W3J7-F1
#
_cell.length_a   1.000
_cell.length_b   1.000
_cell.length_c   1.000
_cell.angle_alpha   90.00
_cell.angle_beta   90.00
_cell.angle_gamma   90.00
#
_symmetry.space_group_name_H-M   'P 1'
#
loop_
_entity.id
_entity.type
_entity.pdbx_description
1 polymer ?
#
loop_
_entity_poly.entity_id
_entity_poly.type
_entity_poly.pdbx_seq_one_letter_code
_entity_poly.pdbx_strand_id
1 'polypeptide(L)'
;MVQFVHPLTVHGCENMSKKNQQPNEAQEMNNNLLVGYVRKSNAGAALKVSINTSAFSDCSTYVTSDGQAYVPLVISLNALGKVLSGERAVTTLSQLQD
;
A
#
# COMPACT_ATOMS: atom_id res chain seq x y z
N MET A 1 66.13 -4.25 -27.90
CA MET A 1 65.66 -2.85 -27.75
C MET A 1 64.36 -2.92 -26.99
N VAL A 2 64.37 -2.39 -25.76
CA VAL A 2 63.26 -2.42 -24.80
C VAL A 2 62.18 -1.44 -25.22
N GLN A 3 60.91 -1.83 -25.11
CA GLN A 3 59.86 -0.87 -24.78
C GLN A 3 58.76 -1.56 -23.95
N PHE A 4 58.69 -1.12 -22.69
CA PHE A 4 57.63 -1.36 -21.72
C PHE A 4 56.38 -0.53 -22.07
N VAL A 5 55.18 -1.09 -21.90
CA VAL A 5 54.01 -0.39 -21.33
C VAL A 5 52.93 -1.38 -20.84
N HIS A 6 52.25 -0.99 -19.76
CA HIS A 6 51.51 -1.75 -18.73
C HIS A 6 50.17 -2.44 -19.11
N PRO A 7 49.66 -3.36 -18.26
CA PRO A 7 48.38 -4.06 -18.45
C PRO A 7 47.17 -3.30 -17.86
N LEU A 8 46.00 -3.41 -18.50
CA LEU A 8 44.70 -3.06 -17.92
C LEU A 8 43.90 -4.34 -17.64
N THR A 9 43.74 -4.60 -16.34
CA THR A 9 42.91 -5.66 -15.76
C THR A 9 41.43 -5.32 -15.89
N VAL A 10 40.66 -6.14 -16.61
CA VAL A 10 39.20 -6.06 -16.63
C VAL A 10 38.66 -6.89 -15.45
N HIS A 11 38.05 -6.20 -14.49
CA HIS A 11 37.29 -6.79 -13.38
C HIS A 11 35.87 -7.12 -13.84
N GLY A 12 35.32 -8.25 -13.41
CA GLY A 12 33.89 -8.53 -13.52
C GLY A 12 33.52 -9.95 -13.14
N CYS A 13 33.35 -10.22 -11.85
CA CYS A 13 32.91 -11.49 -11.29
C CYS A 13 31.49 -11.86 -11.77
N GLU A 14 31.34 -13.05 -12.37
CA GLU A 14 30.06 -13.72 -12.54
C GLU A 14 29.61 -14.33 -11.21
N ASN A 15 28.61 -13.73 -10.57
CA ASN A 15 27.89 -14.35 -9.45
C ASN A 15 26.44 -14.61 -9.87
N MET A 16 26.16 -15.88 -10.14
CA MET A 16 24.84 -16.42 -10.48
C MET A 16 23.96 -16.49 -9.22
N SER A 17 23.09 -15.49 -9.02
CA SER A 17 22.08 -15.51 -7.95
C SER A 17 20.85 -16.29 -8.41
N LYS A 18 20.57 -17.40 -7.71
CA LYS A 18 19.40 -18.25 -7.90
C LYS A 18 18.13 -17.45 -7.61
N LYS A 19 17.38 -17.13 -8.65
CA LYS A 19 16.07 -16.46 -8.58
C LYS A 19 15.07 -17.44 -7.93
N ASN A 20 14.78 -17.23 -6.65
CA ASN A 20 13.75 -17.96 -5.93
C ASN A 20 12.38 -17.50 -6.47
N GLN A 21 11.79 -18.31 -7.35
CA GLN A 21 10.43 -18.10 -7.82
C GLN A 21 9.49 -18.50 -6.68
N GLN A 22 9.00 -17.53 -5.92
CA GLN A 22 7.85 -17.74 -5.07
C GLN A 22 6.63 -18.05 -5.96
N PRO A 23 5.81 -19.06 -5.62
CA PRO A 23 4.62 -19.38 -6.38
C PRO A 23 3.70 -18.16 -6.40
N ASN A 24 3.30 -17.78 -7.60
CA ASN A 24 2.28 -16.77 -7.85
C ASN A 24 0.95 -17.39 -7.39
N GLU A 25 0.66 -17.30 -6.10
CA GLU A 25 -0.69 -17.49 -5.59
C GLU A 25 -1.54 -16.47 -6.33
N ALA A 26 -2.46 -16.96 -7.17
CA ALA A 26 -3.53 -16.16 -7.72
C ALA A 26 -4.34 -15.66 -6.52
N GLN A 27 -3.89 -14.55 -5.92
CA GLN A 27 -4.69 -13.76 -5.03
C GLN A 27 -5.91 -13.39 -5.86
N GLU A 28 -7.09 -13.88 -5.45
CA GLU A 28 -8.34 -13.24 -5.83
C GLU A 28 -8.10 -11.74 -5.75
N MET A 29 -8.10 -11.07 -6.90
CA MET A 29 -8.00 -9.62 -6.98
C MET A 29 -9.33 -9.06 -6.46
N ASN A 30 -9.60 -9.21 -5.17
CA ASN A 30 -10.45 -8.30 -4.44
C ASN A 30 -9.72 -6.95 -4.56
N ASN A 31 -10.12 -6.15 -5.55
CA ASN A 31 -9.47 -4.90 -5.92
C ASN A 31 -9.70 -3.90 -4.79
N ASN A 32 -8.87 -3.99 -3.76
CA ASN A 32 -8.97 -3.16 -2.58
C ASN A 32 -8.27 -1.82 -2.87
N LEU A 33 -9.03 -0.85 -3.38
CA LEU A 33 -8.51 0.48 -3.70
C LEU A 33 -8.11 1.19 -2.40
N LEU A 34 -6.84 1.57 -2.24
CA LEU A 34 -6.41 2.38 -1.09
C LEU A 34 -6.88 3.82 -1.27
N VAL A 35 -7.77 4.26 -0.39
CA VAL A 35 -8.43 5.58 -0.48
C VAL A 35 -7.90 6.56 0.55
N GLY A 36 -7.35 6.07 1.67
CA GLY A 36 -6.84 6.97 2.70
C GLY A 36 -6.27 6.27 3.92
N TYR A 37 -6.21 7.03 5.00
CA TYR A 37 -5.60 6.61 6.27
C TYR A 37 -6.42 7.06 7.46
N VAL A 38 -6.31 6.29 8.54
CA VAL A 38 -6.95 6.56 9.83
C VAL A 38 -5.91 6.49 10.93
N ARG A 39 -5.93 7.47 11.83
CA ARG A 39 -5.05 7.52 13.00
C ARG A 39 -5.79 8.05 14.22
N LYS A 40 -5.26 7.81 15.42
CA LYS A 40 -5.74 8.53 16.62
C LYS A 40 -5.52 10.03 16.45
N SER A 41 -6.47 10.81 16.96
CA SER A 41 -6.31 12.26 17.10
C SER A 41 -5.26 12.55 18.18
N ASN A 42 -4.59 13.69 18.08
CA ASN A 42 -3.54 14.07 19.04
C ASN A 42 -4.09 14.25 20.47
N ALA A 43 -5.40 14.48 20.62
CA ALA A 43 -6.08 14.59 21.90
C ALA A 43 -6.58 13.23 22.45
N GLY A 44 -6.34 12.12 21.73
CA GLY A 44 -6.65 10.75 22.18
C GLY A 44 -8.13 10.35 22.15
N ALA A 45 -9.07 11.30 22.11
CA ALA A 45 -10.51 11.04 22.20
C ALA A 45 -11.23 10.84 20.85
N ALA A 46 -10.51 10.82 19.72
CA ALA A 46 -11.13 10.69 18.40
C ALA A 46 -10.20 10.01 17.40
N LEU A 47 -10.77 9.62 16.26
CA LEU A 47 -10.02 9.17 15.09
C LEU A 47 -9.99 10.30 14.05
N LYS A 48 -8.82 10.53 13.46
CA LYS A 48 -8.66 11.39 12.29
C LYS A 48 -8.62 10.49 11.06
N VAL A 49 -9.56 10.72 10.16
CA VAL A 49 -9.61 10.10 8.84
C VAL A 49 -9.07 11.10 7.82
N SER A 50 -8.18 10.65 6.95
CA SER A 50 -7.60 11.45 5.88
C SER A 50 -7.78 10.70 4.58
N ILE A 51 -8.55 11.29 3.68
CA ILE A 51 -8.93 10.71 2.39
C ILE A 51 -8.09 11.37 1.31
N ASN A 52 -7.48 10.57 0.44
CA ASN A 52 -6.82 11.08 -0.75
C ASN A 52 -7.91 11.54 -1.73
N THR A 53 -7.88 12.83 -2.09
CA THR A 53 -8.92 13.43 -2.93
C THR A 53 -9.00 12.81 -4.32
N SER A 54 -7.86 12.39 -4.89
CA SER A 54 -7.80 11.70 -6.19
C SER A 54 -8.34 10.28 -6.08
N ALA A 55 -7.95 9.53 -5.05
CA ALA A 55 -8.49 8.19 -4.85
C ALA A 55 -10.00 8.20 -4.59
N PHE A 56 -10.51 9.25 -3.95
CA PHE A 56 -11.95 9.42 -3.69
C PHE A 56 -12.76 9.68 -4.96
N SER A 57 -12.22 10.44 -5.93
CA SER A 57 -12.90 10.63 -7.22
C SER A 57 -12.98 9.33 -8.03
N ASP A 58 -12.05 8.42 -7.81
CA ASP A 58 -11.96 7.14 -8.52
C ASP A 58 -12.77 6.03 -7.83
N CYS A 59 -13.44 6.34 -6.71
CA CYS A 59 -14.26 5.37 -5.98
C CYS A 59 -15.62 5.13 -6.65
N SER A 60 -16.05 3.87 -6.64
CA SER A 60 -17.42 3.49 -7.01
C SER A 60 -18.43 4.11 -6.03
N THR A 61 -19.57 4.56 -6.56
CA THR A 61 -20.68 5.09 -5.75
C THR A 61 -21.93 4.24 -5.92
N TYR A 62 -22.77 4.19 -4.89
CA TYR A 62 -24.14 3.69 -5.00
C TYR A 62 -25.12 4.79 -4.63
N VAL A 63 -26.32 4.73 -5.23
CA VAL A 63 -27.39 5.69 -4.98
C VAL A 63 -28.48 4.99 -4.18
N THR A 64 -28.87 5.60 -3.07
CA THR A 64 -29.98 5.13 -2.25
C THR A 64 -31.32 5.59 -2.81
N SER A 65 -32.42 4.97 -2.37
CA SER A 65 -33.77 5.26 -2.89
C SER A 65 -34.22 6.72 -2.70
N ASP A 66 -33.57 7.48 -1.82
CA ASP A 66 -33.76 8.92 -1.58
C ASP A 66 -32.94 9.82 -2.52
N GLY A 67 -32.20 9.23 -3.46
CA GLY A 67 -31.39 9.93 -4.46
C GLY A 67 -30.00 10.37 -3.97
N GLN A 68 -29.58 9.99 -2.75
CA GLN A 68 -28.27 10.34 -2.22
C GLN A 68 -27.20 9.36 -2.71
N ALA A 69 -26.04 9.89 -3.12
CA ALA A 69 -24.90 9.09 -3.57
C ALA A 69 -23.88 8.89 -2.44
N TYR A 70 -23.42 7.66 -2.26
CA TYR A 70 -22.47 7.28 -1.21
C TYR A 70 -21.27 6.52 -1.78
N VAL A 71 -20.11 6.74 -1.17
CA VAL A 71 -18.89 5.96 -1.42
C VAL A 71 -18.71 4.95 -0.28
N PRO A 72 -18.80 3.64 -0.53
CA PRO A 72 -18.54 2.63 0.49
C PRO A 72 -17.03 2.50 0.75
N LEU A 73 -16.61 2.77 1.99
CA LEU A 73 -15.22 2.62 2.45
C LEU A 73 -15.16 1.67 3.64
N VAL A 74 -14.06 0.92 3.73
CA VAL A 74 -13.83 -0.17 4.67
C VAL A 74 -12.49 0.03 5.39
N ILE A 75 -12.47 -0.33 6.67
CA ILE A 75 -11.27 -0.37 7.52
C ILE A 75 -11.25 -1.73 8.21
N SER A 76 -10.09 -2.38 8.24
CA SER A 76 -9.92 -3.59 9.04
C SER A 76 -10.11 -3.30 10.53
N LEU A 77 -11.06 -3.98 11.18
CA LEU A 77 -11.30 -3.86 12.62
C LEU A 77 -10.05 -4.22 13.45
N ASN A 78 -9.30 -5.23 13.02
CA ASN A 78 -8.05 -5.62 13.68
C ASN A 78 -7.01 -4.48 13.59
N ALA A 79 -6.81 -3.94 12.40
CA ALA A 79 -5.86 -2.85 12.21
C ALA A 79 -6.28 -1.57 12.94
N LEU A 80 -7.58 -1.29 13.01
CA LEU A 80 -8.13 -0.20 13.80
C LEU A 80 -7.91 -0.42 15.30
N GLY A 81 -8.12 -1.64 15.80
CA GLY A 81 -7.86 -2.01 17.19
C GLY A 81 -6.41 -1.73 17.59
N LYS A 82 -5.44 -2.05 16.72
CA LYS A 82 -4.02 -1.71 16.92
C LYS A 82 -3.75 -0.21 16.94
N VAL A 83 -4.49 0.56 16.15
CA VAL A 83 -4.41 2.03 16.19
C VAL A 83 -4.95 2.57 17.50
N LEU A 84 -6.07 2.03 17.98
CA LEU A 84 -6.67 2.43 19.25
C LEU A 84 -5.79 2.06 20.45
N SER A 85 -5.21 0.86 20.49
CA SER A 85 -4.28 0.42 21.55
C SER A 85 -2.96 1.19 21.54
N GLY A 86 -2.61 1.84 20.43
CA GLY A 86 -1.34 2.54 20.26
C GLY A 86 -0.19 1.64 19.80
N GLU A 87 -0.45 0.35 19.54
CA GLU A 87 0.51 -0.57 18.90
C GLU A 87 0.86 -0.10 17.48
N ARG A 88 -0.08 0.57 16.80
CA ARG A 88 0.10 1.10 15.45
C ARG A 88 -0.27 2.58 15.41
N ALA A 89 0.50 3.40 14.70
CA ALA A 89 0.19 4.83 14.59
C ALA A 89 -0.94 5.12 13.58
N VAL A 90 -1.01 4.36 12.48
CA VAL A 90 -1.87 4.63 11.32
C VAL A 90 -2.36 3.32 10.70
N THR A 91 -3.64 3.26 10.30
CA THR A 91 -4.21 2.18 9.48
C THR A 91 -4.74 2.74 8.15
N THR A 92 -4.99 1.87 7.17
CA THR A 92 -5.52 2.21 5.85
C THR A 92 -7.04 2.26 5.83
N LEU A 93 -7.59 3.08 4.93
CA LEU A 93 -8.98 3.16 4.53
C LEU A 93 -9.05 2.78 3.05
N SER A 94 -9.95 1.89 2.68
CA SER A 94 -9.99 1.36 1.32
C SER A 94 -11.40 1.06 0.84
N GLN A 95 -11.60 0.97 -0.47
CA GLN A 95 -12.86 0.50 -1.04
C GLN A 95 -12.67 -0.93 -1.54
N LEU A 96 -13.60 -1.81 -1.16
CA LEU A 96 -13.71 -3.12 -1.79
C LEU A 96 -14.42 -2.94 -3.13
N GLN A 97 -13.74 -3.27 -4.21
CA GLN A 97 -14.31 -3.30 -5.55
C GLN A 97 -14.57 -4.76 -5.90
N ASP A 98 -15.81 -5.08 -6.22
CA ASP A 98 -16.26 -6.36 -6.79
C ASP A 98 -15.79 -6.54 -8.24
#